data_AF-A0A482WMW0-F1
#
_entry.id   AF-A0A482WMW0-F1
#
_cell.length_a   1.000
_cell.length_b   1.000
_cell.length_c   1.000
_cell.angle_alpha   90.00
_cell.angle_beta   90.00
_cell.angle_gamma   90.00
#
_symmetry.space_group_name_H-M   'P 1'
#
loop_
_entity.id
_entity.type
_entity.pdbx_description
1 polymer ?
#
loop_
_entity_poly.entity_id
_entity_poly.type
_entity_poly.pdbx_seq_one_letter_code
_entity_poly.pdbx_strand_id
1 'polypeptide(L)'
;MCERNEIFKAKLAEQAERYGDVIDVFRKLITEGLLFDVEERNLLSTAYKHEVSVRRSSLQVLISINKNEARKNSGGDKLIEAISDLKKITAKEIQTFCLEIISLLDNFLLPSAIDLESSVFYLRMKGDHWRYIAEISNSYFKRNAIEQSIVAYKCASEIAILELPPYHPTRLGVALNFSVLLYEILNSPHRACRMCSAAFYEAIHEIDTISHLFYKDSTLILQLMNDNLMLWLADIIEKVPDKKS
;
A
#
# COMPACT_ATOMS: atom_id res chain seq x y z
N MET A 1 -17.32 -19.51 19.43
CA MET A 1 -16.96 -18.69 20.62
C MET A 1 -15.46 -18.39 20.70
N CYS A 2 -14.56 -19.28 20.27
CA CYS A 2 -13.11 -19.06 20.34
C CYS A 2 -12.62 -17.96 19.37
N GLU A 3 -13.00 -18.01 18.09
CA GLU A 3 -12.53 -17.08 17.04
C GLU A 3 -12.89 -15.61 17.30
N ARG A 4 -14.13 -15.33 17.73
CA ARG A 4 -14.56 -13.95 18.06
C ARG A 4 -13.83 -13.38 19.28
N ASN A 5 -13.38 -14.23 20.20
CA ASN A 5 -12.52 -13.81 21.32
C ASN A 5 -11.11 -13.45 20.81
N GLU A 6 -10.57 -14.21 19.85
CA GLU A 6 -9.29 -13.88 19.22
C GLU A 6 -9.36 -12.55 18.46
N ILE A 7 -10.43 -12.29 17.70
CA ILE A 7 -10.65 -10.99 17.04
C ILE A 7 -10.74 -9.85 18.06
N PHE A 8 -11.42 -10.07 19.18
CA PHE A 8 -11.48 -9.07 20.25
C PHE A 8 -10.08 -8.78 20.83
N LYS A 9 -9.24 -9.80 21.04
CA LYS A 9 -7.84 -9.61 21.43
C LYS A 9 -7.05 -8.83 20.38
N ALA A 10 -7.27 -9.10 19.09
CA ALA A 10 -6.63 -8.35 18.01
C ALA A 10 -7.05 -6.86 18.04
N LYS A 11 -8.32 -6.55 18.30
CA LYS A 11 -8.78 -5.16 18.48
C LYS A 11 -8.14 -4.48 19.69
N LEU A 12 -7.98 -5.20 20.81
CA LEU A 12 -7.25 -4.68 21.98
C LEU A 12 -5.76 -4.48 21.68
N ALA A 13 -5.14 -5.38 20.92
CA ALA A 13 -3.75 -5.26 20.51
C ALA A 13 -3.53 -4.06 19.59
N GLU A 14 -4.46 -3.76 18.68
CA GLU A 14 -4.44 -2.53 17.87
C GLU A 14 -4.45 -1.27 18.75
N GLN A 15 -5.35 -1.22 19.74
CA GLN A 15 -5.43 -0.09 20.69
C GLN A 15 -4.16 0.07 21.53
N ALA A 16 -3.43 -1.01 21.75
CA ALA A 16 -2.14 -1.03 22.44
C ALA A 16 -0.94 -0.84 21.48
N GLU A 17 -1.19 -0.57 20.19
CA GLU A 17 -0.18 -0.43 19.12
C GLU A 17 0.71 -1.68 18.94
N ARG A 18 0.19 -2.86 19.33
CA ARG A 18 0.87 -4.17 19.20
C ARG A 18 0.48 -4.85 17.90
N TYR A 19 0.82 -4.24 16.77
CA TYR A 19 0.43 -4.72 15.45
C TYR A 19 0.99 -6.10 15.08
N GLY A 20 2.14 -6.50 15.63
CA GLY A 20 2.65 -7.87 15.50
C GLY A 20 1.68 -8.92 16.05
N ASP A 21 1.10 -8.66 17.24
CA ASP A 21 0.13 -9.56 17.87
C ASP A 21 -1.18 -9.63 17.07
N VAL A 22 -1.62 -8.50 16.50
CA VAL A 22 -2.78 -8.46 15.58
C VAL A 22 -2.53 -9.44 14.43
N ILE A 23 -1.36 -9.35 13.81
CA ILE A 23 -1.01 -10.19 12.66
C ILE A 23 -0.92 -11.67 13.04
N ASP A 24 -0.35 -11.99 14.19
CA ASP A 24 -0.28 -13.38 14.68
C ASP A 24 -1.67 -14.00 14.84
N VAL A 25 -2.62 -13.23 15.39
CA VAL A 25 -4.02 -13.66 15.48
C VAL A 25 -4.60 -13.88 14.08
N PHE A 26 -4.48 -12.90 13.19
CA PHE A 26 -5.07 -13.01 11.85
C PHE A 26 -4.45 -14.12 11.01
N ARG A 27 -3.14 -14.40 11.10
CA ARG A 27 -2.51 -15.54 10.43
C ARG A 27 -3.22 -16.84 10.79
N LYS A 28 -3.44 -17.05 12.09
CA LYS A 28 -4.13 -18.24 12.59
C LYS A 28 -5.55 -18.31 12.00
N LEU A 29 -6.33 -17.24 12.14
CA LEU A 29 -7.73 -17.20 11.68
C LEU A 29 -7.86 -17.38 10.15
N ILE A 30 -6.94 -16.82 9.36
CA ILE A 30 -6.89 -17.02 7.90
C ILE A 30 -6.67 -18.50 7.58
N THR A 31 -5.71 -19.15 8.23
CA THR A 31 -5.39 -20.57 7.97
C THR A 31 -6.46 -21.53 8.49
N GLU A 32 -7.28 -21.10 9.46
CA GLU A 32 -8.47 -21.81 9.94
C GLU A 32 -9.70 -21.61 9.02
N GLY A 33 -9.60 -20.76 7.99
CA GLY A 33 -10.66 -20.54 7.00
C GLY A 33 -11.74 -19.55 7.44
N LEU A 34 -11.46 -18.69 8.43
CA LEU A 34 -12.43 -17.71 8.89
C LEU A 34 -12.65 -16.62 7.83
N LEU A 35 -13.92 -16.29 7.60
CA LEU A 35 -14.33 -15.17 6.76
C LEU A 35 -14.37 -13.88 7.58
N PHE A 36 -13.87 -12.81 6.99
CA PHE A 36 -13.76 -11.51 7.65
C PHE A 36 -14.79 -10.52 7.13
N ASP A 37 -15.41 -9.78 8.05
CA ASP A 37 -16.22 -8.61 7.70
C ASP A 37 -15.35 -7.39 7.31
N VAL A 38 -15.99 -6.27 6.99
CA VAL A 38 -15.30 -5.04 6.56
C VAL A 38 -14.34 -4.52 7.64
N GLU A 39 -14.75 -4.55 8.92
CA GLU A 39 -13.94 -4.02 10.02
C GLU A 39 -12.71 -4.91 10.25
N GLU A 40 -12.89 -6.22 10.20
CA GLU A 40 -11.82 -7.21 10.37
C GLU A 40 -10.81 -7.17 9.21
N ARG A 41 -11.28 -7.01 7.96
CA ARG A 41 -10.41 -6.80 6.79
C ARG A 41 -9.60 -5.51 6.91
N ASN A 42 -10.22 -4.44 7.39
CA ASN A 42 -9.55 -3.16 7.62
C ASN A 42 -8.48 -3.29 8.72
N LEU A 43 -8.79 -3.97 9.83
CA LEU A 43 -7.83 -4.23 10.92
C LEU A 43 -6.60 -5.02 10.42
N LEU A 44 -6.83 -6.10 9.66
CA LEU A 44 -5.76 -6.86 9.01
C LEU A 44 -4.89 -5.96 8.11
N SER A 45 -5.52 -5.18 7.23
CA SER A 45 -4.81 -4.29 6.31
C SER A 45 -4.01 -3.22 7.04
N THR A 46 -4.56 -2.65 8.12
CA THR A 46 -3.90 -1.63 8.94
C THR A 46 -2.68 -2.19 9.63
N ALA A 47 -2.77 -3.38 10.23
CA ALA A 47 -1.66 -4.00 10.95
C ALA A 47 -0.48 -4.32 10.03
N TYR A 48 -0.73 -4.95 8.87
CA TYR A 48 0.33 -5.20 7.89
C TYR A 48 0.93 -3.91 7.33
N LYS A 49 0.10 -2.92 7.01
CA LYS A 49 0.56 -1.60 6.56
C LYS A 49 1.46 -0.93 7.60
N HIS A 50 1.09 -0.98 8.87
CA HIS A 50 1.87 -0.39 9.96
C HIS A 50 3.26 -1.04 10.04
N GLU A 51 3.32 -2.37 10.15
CA GLU A 51 4.57 -3.12 10.30
C GLU A 51 5.52 -2.93 9.09
N VAL A 52 4.98 -2.87 7.87
CA VAL A 52 5.78 -2.51 6.69
C VAL A 52 6.26 -1.07 6.76
N SER A 53 5.41 -0.13 7.17
CA SER A 53 5.75 1.30 7.22
C SER A 53 6.87 1.60 8.23
N VAL A 54 6.85 0.97 9.40
CA VAL A 54 7.92 1.11 10.41
C VAL A 54 9.26 0.64 9.83
N ARG A 55 9.29 -0.53 9.17
CA ARG A 55 10.52 -1.07 8.56
C ARG A 55 10.99 -0.23 7.37
N ARG A 56 10.07 0.29 6.54
CA ARG A 56 10.39 1.21 5.44
C ARG A 56 11.04 2.49 5.97
N SER A 57 10.47 3.10 7.02
CA SER A 57 11.06 4.28 7.66
C SER A 57 12.47 4.00 8.21
N SER A 58 12.67 2.84 8.87
CA SER A 58 13.99 2.40 9.31
C SER A 58 14.99 2.29 8.15
N LEU A 59 14.59 1.66 7.04
CA LEU A 59 15.43 1.55 5.85
C LEU A 59 15.80 2.91 5.24
N GLN A 60 14.87 3.88 5.21
CA GLN A 60 15.16 5.23 4.70
C GLN A 60 16.16 5.99 5.57
N VAL A 61 16.10 5.82 6.90
CA VAL A 61 17.11 6.35 7.83
C VAL A 61 18.49 5.75 7.52
N LEU A 62 18.57 4.43 7.36
CA LEU A 62 19.83 3.76 7.02
C LEU A 62 20.40 4.20 5.66
N ILE A 63 19.54 4.40 4.66
CA ILE A 63 19.94 4.94 3.35
C ILE A 63 20.54 6.35 3.52
N SER A 64 19.92 7.19 4.35
CA SER A 64 20.36 8.56 4.59
C SER A 64 21.69 8.62 5.33
N ILE A 65 21.88 7.79 6.36
CA ILE A 65 23.15 7.66 7.09
C ILE A 65 24.25 7.19 6.12
N ASN A 66 23.99 6.16 5.32
CA ASN A 66 24.96 5.65 4.35
C ASN A 66 25.41 6.72 3.34
N LYS A 67 24.46 7.52 2.83
CA LYS A 67 24.77 8.63 1.90
C LYS A 67 25.64 9.70 2.56
N ASN A 68 25.40 10.01 3.84
CA ASN A 68 26.18 11.01 4.57
C ASN A 68 27.60 10.52 4.87
N GLU A 69 27.77 9.27 5.29
CA GLU A 69 29.09 8.70 5.57
C GLU A 69 29.94 8.55 4.30
N ALA A 70 29.33 8.13 3.18
CA ALA A 70 30.04 8.05 1.90
C ALA A 70 30.57 9.42 1.40
N ARG A 71 29.95 10.54 1.80
CA ARG A 71 30.40 11.89 1.43
C ARG A 71 31.57 12.41 2.25
N LYS A 72 31.77 11.89 3.46
CA LYS A 72 32.78 12.44 4.40
C LYS A 72 34.21 12.02 4.05
N ASN A 73 34.43 11.07 3.12
CA ASN A 73 35.74 10.51 2.75
C ASN A 73 36.62 10.06 3.94
N SER A 74 36.04 9.91 5.13
CA SER A 74 36.71 9.60 6.39
C SER A 74 36.07 8.42 7.13
N GLY A 75 34.91 7.93 6.65
CA GLY A 75 34.33 6.68 7.10
C GLY A 75 35.20 5.52 6.61
N GLY A 76 35.86 4.82 7.52
CA GLY A 76 36.63 3.62 7.16
C GLY A 76 35.72 2.58 6.49
N ASP A 77 36.24 1.87 5.49
CA ASP A 77 35.49 0.92 4.66
C ASP A 77 34.58 -0.03 5.46
N LYS A 78 35.00 -0.44 6.66
CA LYS A 78 34.24 -1.29 7.59
C LYS A 78 32.92 -0.68 8.07
N LEU A 79 32.84 0.64 8.25
CA LEU A 79 31.61 1.32 8.68
C LEU A 79 30.58 1.32 7.54
N ILE A 80 31.02 1.62 6.31
CA ILE A 80 30.17 1.62 5.12
C ILE A 80 29.65 0.20 4.85
N GLU A 81 30.50 -0.82 5.02
CA GLU A 81 30.13 -2.22 4.92
C GLU A 81 29.05 -2.60 5.95
N ALA A 82 29.23 -2.26 7.22
CA ALA A 82 28.25 -2.54 8.28
C ALA A 82 26.87 -1.91 8.00
N ILE A 83 26.84 -0.65 7.51
CA ILE A 83 25.58 0.02 7.14
C ILE A 83 24.93 -0.67 5.93
N SER A 84 25.74 -1.06 4.95
CA SER A 84 25.28 -1.77 3.75
C SER A 84 24.62 -3.10 4.11
N ASP A 85 25.21 -3.85 5.04
CA ASP A 85 24.67 -5.15 5.46
C ASP A 85 23.38 -4.99 6.26
N LEU A 86 23.31 -4.02 7.17
CA LEU A 86 22.06 -3.75 7.89
C LEU A 86 20.92 -3.36 6.95
N LYS A 87 21.21 -2.55 5.91
CA LYS A 87 20.22 -2.23 4.87
C LYS A 87 19.71 -3.47 4.14
N LYS A 88 20.59 -4.42 3.79
CA LYS A 88 20.19 -5.67 3.13
C LYS A 88 19.31 -6.51 4.04
N ILE A 89 19.64 -6.59 5.33
CA ILE A 89 18.84 -7.31 6.34
C ILE A 89 17.44 -6.69 6.43
N THR A 90 17.33 -5.37 6.65
CA THR A 90 16.04 -4.68 6.75
C THR A 90 15.22 -4.81 5.46
N ALA A 91 15.86 -4.69 4.28
CA ALA A 91 15.17 -4.93 3.01
C ALA A 91 14.64 -6.37 2.90
N LYS A 92 15.42 -7.36 3.36
CA LYS A 92 14.99 -8.76 3.34
C LYS A 92 13.81 -9.02 4.30
N GLU A 93 13.80 -8.38 5.46
CA GLU A 93 12.68 -8.45 6.40
C GLU A 93 11.38 -7.90 5.78
N ILE A 94 11.44 -6.72 5.16
CA ILE A 94 10.30 -6.12 4.45
C ILE A 94 9.81 -7.06 3.34
N GLN A 95 10.73 -7.59 2.53
CA GLN A 95 10.38 -8.50 1.44
C GLN A 95 9.69 -9.77 1.96
N THR A 96 10.25 -10.40 3.01
CA THR A 96 9.72 -11.64 3.58
C THR A 96 8.32 -11.41 4.14
N PHE A 97 8.14 -10.31 4.85
CA PHE A 97 6.85 -9.93 5.43
C PHE A 97 5.78 -9.63 4.36
N CYS A 98 6.15 -8.94 3.28
CA CYS A 98 5.23 -8.71 2.16
C CYS A 98 4.85 -10.01 1.43
N LEU A 99 5.82 -10.91 1.21
CA LEU A 99 5.56 -12.20 0.56
C LEU A 99 4.66 -13.12 1.39
N GLU A 100 4.75 -13.03 2.72
CA GLU A 100 3.90 -13.80 3.63
C GLU A 100 2.42 -13.45 3.44
N ILE A 101 2.05 -12.17 3.50
CA ILE A 101 0.66 -11.75 3.30
C ILE A 101 0.19 -11.93 1.87
N ILE A 102 1.06 -11.80 0.87
CA ILE A 102 0.75 -12.18 -0.52
C ILE A 102 0.38 -13.66 -0.60
N SER A 103 1.12 -14.53 0.08
CA SER A 103 0.81 -15.97 0.15
C SER A 103 -0.53 -16.24 0.85
N LEU A 104 -0.84 -15.53 1.94
CA LEU A 104 -2.13 -15.63 2.62
C LEU A 104 -3.29 -15.15 1.73
N LEU A 105 -3.07 -14.07 0.97
CA LEU A 105 -4.03 -13.54 0.01
C LEU A 105 -4.33 -14.55 -1.09
N ASP A 106 -3.29 -15.12 -1.70
CA ASP A 106 -3.42 -16.02 -2.85
C ASP A 106 -3.99 -17.40 -2.48
N ASN A 107 -3.61 -17.94 -1.31
CA ASN A 107 -3.99 -19.30 -0.94
C ASN A 107 -5.29 -19.39 -0.13
N PHE A 108 -5.72 -18.32 0.53
CA PHE A 108 -6.86 -18.36 1.46
C PHE A 108 -7.89 -17.25 1.20
N LEU A 109 -7.48 -15.98 1.23
CA LEU A 109 -8.43 -14.86 1.25
C LEU A 109 -9.10 -14.61 -0.10
N LEU A 110 -8.35 -14.61 -1.20
CA LEU A 110 -8.91 -14.43 -2.54
C LEU A 110 -9.83 -15.60 -2.93
N PRO A 111 -9.44 -16.88 -2.72
CA PRO A 111 -10.34 -18.01 -2.97
C PRO A 111 -11.62 -18.01 -2.11
N SER A 112 -11.57 -17.42 -0.91
CA SER A 112 -12.68 -17.39 0.04
C SER A 112 -13.50 -16.08 0.00
N ALA A 113 -13.21 -15.19 -0.95
CA ALA A 113 -13.94 -13.92 -1.07
C ALA A 113 -15.42 -14.18 -1.37
N ILE A 114 -16.29 -13.67 -0.49
CA ILE A 114 -17.74 -13.91 -0.56
C ILE A 114 -18.46 -12.96 -1.51
N ASP A 115 -17.82 -11.85 -1.87
CA ASP A 115 -18.37 -10.81 -2.72
C ASP A 115 -17.25 -10.13 -3.54
N LEU A 116 -17.68 -9.31 -4.51
CA LEU A 116 -16.77 -8.61 -5.41
C LEU A 116 -16.02 -7.49 -4.68
N GLU A 117 -16.61 -6.89 -3.64
CA GLU A 117 -15.97 -5.83 -2.85
C GLU A 117 -14.74 -6.34 -2.07
N SER A 118 -14.88 -7.47 -1.37
CA SER A 118 -13.80 -8.17 -0.66
C SER A 118 -12.72 -8.65 -1.63
N SER A 119 -13.11 -9.13 -2.82
CA SER A 119 -12.18 -9.48 -3.89
C SER A 119 -11.33 -8.27 -4.32
N VAL A 120 -11.95 -7.12 -4.58
CA VAL A 120 -11.25 -5.86 -4.91
C VAL A 120 -10.34 -5.43 -3.76
N PHE A 121 -10.81 -5.53 -2.51
CA PHE A 121 -10.03 -5.18 -1.32
C PHE A 121 -8.74 -6.02 -1.23
N TYR A 122 -8.84 -7.34 -1.37
CA TYR A 122 -7.70 -8.25 -1.31
C TYR A 122 -6.74 -8.07 -2.49
N LEU A 123 -7.25 -7.85 -3.71
CA LEU A 123 -6.43 -7.55 -4.88
C LEU A 123 -5.67 -6.23 -4.72
N ARG A 124 -6.31 -5.19 -4.18
CA ARG A 124 -5.66 -3.92 -3.82
C ARG A 124 -4.51 -4.16 -2.84
N MET A 125 -4.79 -4.89 -1.77
CA MET A 125 -3.81 -5.22 -0.74
C MET A 125 -2.62 -6.01 -1.33
N LYS A 126 -2.88 -6.96 -2.24
CA LYS A 126 -1.83 -7.68 -2.99
C LYS A 126 -0.98 -6.71 -3.82
N GLY A 127 -1.62 -5.77 -4.53
CA GLY A 127 -0.94 -4.74 -5.31
C GLY A 127 -0.02 -3.86 -4.46
N ASP A 128 -0.50 -3.44 -3.28
CA ASP A 128 0.27 -2.65 -2.31
C ASP A 128 1.53 -3.38 -1.82
N HIS A 129 1.42 -4.65 -1.46
CA HIS A 129 2.57 -5.41 -0.95
C HIS A 129 3.60 -5.70 -2.03
N TRP A 130 3.18 -5.96 -3.27
CA TRP A 130 4.11 -6.02 -4.40
C TRP A 130 4.76 -4.67 -4.69
N ARG A 131 4.04 -3.56 -4.54
CA ARG A 131 4.60 -2.20 -4.66
C ARG A 131 5.66 -1.94 -3.59
N TYR A 132 5.44 -2.34 -2.34
CA TYR A 132 6.45 -2.23 -1.28
C TYR A 132 7.70 -3.05 -1.60
N ILE A 133 7.56 -4.26 -2.15
CA ILE A 133 8.70 -5.06 -2.63
C ILE A 133 9.42 -4.33 -3.76
N ALA A 134 8.71 -3.74 -4.71
CA ALA A 134 9.31 -3.01 -5.84
C ALA A 134 10.12 -1.77 -5.40
N GLU A 135 9.71 -1.08 -4.34
CA GLU A 135 10.41 0.07 -3.78
C GLU A 135 11.81 -0.29 -3.27
N ILE A 136 11.92 -1.43 -2.57
CA ILE A 136 13.18 -1.85 -1.93
C ILE A 136 14.08 -2.73 -2.82
N SER A 137 13.53 -3.26 -3.91
CA SER A 137 14.22 -4.24 -4.76
C SER A 137 15.22 -3.61 -5.73
N ASN A 138 16.22 -4.40 -6.13
CA ASN A 138 17.14 -4.09 -7.22
C ASN A 138 16.62 -4.62 -8.58
N SER A 139 17.27 -4.20 -9.67
CA SER A 139 16.85 -4.34 -11.08
C SER A 139 15.90 -5.49 -11.42
N TYR A 140 16.33 -6.76 -11.28
CA TYR A 140 15.54 -7.92 -11.71
C TYR A 140 14.30 -8.15 -10.82
N PHE A 141 14.51 -8.22 -9.50
CA PHE A 141 13.42 -8.42 -8.55
C PHE A 141 12.42 -7.26 -8.58
N LYS A 142 12.90 -6.04 -8.85
CA LYS A 142 12.08 -4.85 -9.00
C LYS A 142 11.15 -4.95 -10.19
N ARG A 143 11.62 -5.40 -11.36
CA ARG A 143 10.76 -5.57 -12.55
C ARG A 143 9.63 -6.55 -12.28
N ASN A 144 9.93 -7.73 -11.73
CA ASN A 144 8.90 -8.71 -11.40
C ASN A 144 7.89 -8.17 -10.37
N ALA A 145 8.37 -7.51 -9.31
CA ALA A 145 7.48 -6.92 -8.30
C ALA A 145 6.57 -5.83 -8.88
N ILE A 146 7.07 -5.00 -9.80
CA ILE A 146 6.28 -4.01 -10.53
C ILE A 146 5.19 -4.70 -11.37
N GLU A 147 5.55 -5.71 -12.15
CA GLU A 147 4.60 -6.44 -12.99
C GLU A 147 3.48 -7.07 -12.16
N GLN A 148 3.82 -7.74 -11.06
CA GLN A 148 2.84 -8.32 -10.14
C GLN A 148 1.93 -7.27 -9.49
N SER A 149 2.50 -6.11 -9.11
CA SER A 149 1.73 -4.99 -8.56
C SER A 149 0.74 -4.44 -9.59
N ILE A 150 1.18 -4.23 -10.84
CA ILE A 150 0.32 -3.75 -11.94
C ILE A 150 -0.82 -4.75 -12.21
N VAL A 151 -0.52 -6.05 -12.28
CA VAL A 151 -1.54 -7.08 -12.52
C VAL A 151 -2.60 -7.03 -11.44
N ALA A 152 -2.21 -7.01 -10.17
CA ALA A 152 -3.15 -6.96 -9.05
C ALA A 152 -4.02 -5.70 -9.07
N TYR A 153 -3.43 -4.51 -9.29
CA TYR A 153 -4.23 -3.28 -9.38
C TYR A 153 -5.14 -3.23 -10.61
N LYS A 154 -4.71 -3.77 -11.75
CA LYS A 154 -5.56 -3.83 -12.95
C LYS A 154 -6.78 -4.71 -12.71
N CYS A 155 -6.59 -5.92 -12.19
CA CYS A 155 -7.70 -6.81 -11.84
C CYS A 155 -8.63 -6.16 -10.79
N ALA A 156 -8.08 -5.51 -9.77
CA ALA A 156 -8.88 -4.76 -8.80
C ALA A 156 -9.67 -3.63 -9.45
N SER A 157 -9.05 -2.87 -10.36
CA SER A 157 -9.68 -1.73 -11.04
C SER A 157 -10.81 -2.17 -11.97
N GLU A 158 -10.61 -3.25 -12.73
CA GLU A 158 -11.61 -3.81 -13.65
C GLU A 158 -12.89 -4.20 -12.89
N ILE A 159 -12.74 -4.94 -11.79
CA ILE A 159 -13.88 -5.33 -10.95
C ILE A 159 -14.51 -4.09 -10.28
N ALA A 160 -13.68 -3.20 -9.71
CA ALA A 160 -14.19 -2.01 -9.01
C ALA A 160 -14.98 -1.06 -9.92
N ILE A 161 -14.54 -0.86 -11.17
CA ILE A 161 -15.23 0.02 -12.13
C ILE A 161 -16.58 -0.55 -12.53
N LEU A 162 -16.67 -1.89 -12.67
CA LEU A 162 -17.90 -2.57 -13.07
C LEU A 162 -18.93 -2.64 -11.95
N GLU A 163 -18.47 -2.85 -10.71
CA GLU A 163 -19.36 -3.28 -9.61
C GLU A 163 -19.57 -2.22 -8.52
N LEU A 164 -18.69 -1.22 -8.42
CA LEU A 164 -18.71 -0.24 -7.34
C LEU A 164 -18.95 1.18 -7.89
N PRO A 165 -19.79 2.00 -7.22
CA PRO A 165 -19.99 3.37 -7.63
C PRO A 165 -18.69 4.18 -7.53
N PRO A 166 -18.51 5.26 -8.31
CA PRO A 166 -17.26 6.03 -8.35
C PRO A 166 -16.79 6.54 -6.99
N TYR A 167 -17.73 6.87 -6.11
CA TYR A 167 -17.46 7.35 -4.75
C TYR A 167 -17.15 6.24 -3.73
N HIS A 168 -17.24 4.96 -4.10
CA HIS A 168 -17.04 3.86 -3.15
C HIS A 168 -15.62 3.86 -2.59
N PRO A 169 -15.42 3.78 -1.25
CA PRO A 169 -14.08 3.84 -0.64
C PRO A 169 -13.10 2.82 -1.21
N THR A 170 -13.56 1.58 -1.44
CA THR A 170 -12.76 0.51 -2.05
C THR A 170 -12.28 0.87 -3.46
N ARG A 171 -13.15 1.42 -4.34
CA ARG A 171 -12.80 1.85 -5.71
C ARG A 171 -11.83 3.04 -5.68
N LEU A 172 -12.13 4.05 -4.87
CA LEU A 172 -11.26 5.21 -4.67
C LEU A 172 -9.87 4.80 -4.16
N GLY A 173 -9.82 3.89 -3.18
CA GLY A 173 -8.57 3.37 -2.63
C GLY A 173 -7.72 2.62 -3.66
N VAL A 174 -8.33 1.88 -4.59
CA VAL A 174 -7.61 1.26 -5.72
C VAL A 174 -7.00 2.34 -6.61
N ALA A 175 -7.78 3.34 -7.03
CA ALA A 175 -7.31 4.41 -7.90
C ALA A 175 -6.17 5.22 -7.25
N LEU A 176 -6.33 5.57 -5.96
CA LEU A 176 -5.31 6.27 -5.18
C LEU A 176 -3.99 5.46 -5.16
N ASN A 177 -4.03 4.21 -4.70
CA ASN A 177 -2.80 3.42 -4.55
C ASN A 177 -2.16 3.06 -5.90
N PHE A 178 -2.96 2.84 -6.94
CA PHE A 178 -2.43 2.60 -8.28
C PHE A 178 -1.79 3.87 -8.87
N SER A 179 -2.37 5.05 -8.64
CA SER A 179 -1.74 6.30 -9.05
C SER A 179 -0.40 6.54 -8.34
N VAL A 180 -0.26 6.15 -7.06
CA VAL A 180 1.01 6.19 -6.33
C VAL A 180 2.04 5.23 -6.96
N LEU A 181 1.65 4.02 -7.37
CA LEU A 181 2.55 3.12 -8.12
C LEU A 181 3.06 3.78 -9.40
N LEU A 182 2.16 4.42 -10.17
CA LEU A 182 2.51 5.12 -11.41
C LEU A 182 3.51 6.25 -11.16
N TYR A 183 3.33 6.98 -10.06
CA TYR A 183 4.17 8.11 -9.68
C TYR A 183 5.53 7.66 -9.14
N GLU A 184 5.53 6.97 -8.01
CA GLU A 184 6.73 6.70 -7.20
C GLU A 184 7.63 5.61 -7.80
N ILE A 185 7.03 4.61 -8.46
CA ILE A 185 7.76 3.41 -8.89
C ILE A 185 8.01 3.40 -10.38
N LEU A 186 6.99 3.75 -11.17
CA LEU A 186 7.05 3.77 -12.64
C LEU A 186 7.49 5.12 -13.23
N ASN A 187 7.74 6.12 -12.38
CA ASN A 187 8.18 7.46 -12.78
C ASN A 187 7.34 8.03 -13.94
N SER A 188 6.03 7.85 -13.87
CA SER A 188 5.06 8.23 -14.91
C SER A 188 4.08 9.28 -14.37
N PRO A 189 4.56 10.47 -13.98
CA PRO A 189 3.79 11.45 -13.22
C PRO A 189 2.52 11.91 -13.95
N HIS A 190 2.59 12.15 -15.27
CA HIS A 190 1.39 12.49 -16.05
C HIS A 190 0.32 11.40 -16.05
N ARG A 191 0.73 10.11 -16.06
CA ARG A 191 -0.23 9.00 -16.00
C ARG A 191 -0.85 8.89 -14.60
N ALA A 192 -0.04 9.07 -13.55
CA ALA A 192 -0.50 9.11 -12.17
C ALA A 192 -1.54 10.22 -11.95
N CYS A 193 -1.24 11.46 -12.34
CA CYS A 193 -2.16 12.59 -12.20
C CYS A 193 -3.45 12.35 -12.99
N ARG A 194 -3.37 11.88 -14.25
CA ARG A 194 -4.58 11.59 -15.04
C ARG A 194 -5.48 10.55 -14.37
N MET A 195 -4.91 9.45 -13.87
CA MET A 195 -5.67 8.40 -13.18
C MET A 195 -6.31 8.93 -11.90
N CYS A 196 -5.54 9.63 -11.07
CA CYS A 196 -6.02 10.18 -9.80
C CYS A 196 -7.10 11.25 -10.03
N SER A 197 -6.88 12.20 -10.96
CA SER A 197 -7.87 13.23 -11.31
C SER A 197 -9.15 12.63 -11.89
N ALA A 198 -9.07 11.63 -12.77
CA ALA A 198 -10.26 11.00 -13.34
C ALA A 198 -11.14 10.39 -12.25
N ALA A 199 -10.56 9.56 -11.38
CA ALA A 199 -11.30 8.95 -10.27
C ALA A 199 -11.83 9.99 -9.27
N PHE A 200 -11.07 11.05 -8.99
CA PHE A 200 -11.51 12.15 -8.13
C PHE A 200 -12.74 12.86 -8.70
N TYR A 201 -12.69 13.30 -9.97
CA TYR A 201 -13.79 14.05 -10.58
C TYR A 201 -15.04 13.18 -10.82
N GLU A 202 -14.87 11.91 -11.18
CA GLU A 202 -15.99 10.95 -11.27
C GLU A 202 -16.72 10.84 -9.92
N ALA A 203 -15.99 10.73 -8.81
CA ALA A 203 -16.58 10.65 -7.48
C ALA A 203 -17.22 11.95 -7.01
N ILE A 204 -16.61 13.11 -7.31
CA ILE A 204 -17.18 14.43 -6.98
C ILE A 204 -18.50 14.66 -7.72
N HIS A 205 -18.62 14.19 -8.98
CA HIS A 205 -19.84 14.35 -9.76
C HIS A 205 -21.06 13.66 -9.12
N GLU A 206 -20.82 12.59 -8.39
CA GLU A 206 -21.86 11.80 -7.72
C GLU A 206 -21.87 11.98 -6.19
N ILE A 207 -21.17 13.01 -5.66
CA ILE A 207 -20.97 13.17 -4.20
C ILE A 207 -22.28 13.34 -3.43
N ASP A 208 -23.29 13.96 -4.05
CA ASP A 208 -24.61 14.17 -3.44
C ASP A 208 -25.41 12.87 -3.27
N THR A 209 -24.99 11.78 -3.94
CA THR A 209 -25.62 10.46 -3.86
C THR A 209 -24.97 9.57 -2.80
N ILE A 210 -23.88 10.02 -2.17
CA ILE A 210 -23.14 9.23 -1.21
C ILE A 210 -24.00 8.97 0.03
N SER A 211 -24.22 7.69 0.33
CA SER A 211 -24.85 7.29 1.58
C SER A 211 -23.98 7.67 2.79
N HIS A 212 -24.62 7.98 3.92
CA HIS A 212 -23.91 8.28 5.17
C HIS A 212 -22.95 7.16 5.62
N LEU A 213 -23.16 5.93 5.14
CA LEU A 213 -22.28 4.79 5.43
C LEU A 213 -20.86 5.00 4.87
N PHE A 214 -20.73 5.54 3.65
CA PHE A 214 -19.45 5.66 2.96
C PHE A 214 -18.83 7.06 3.05
N TYR A 215 -19.65 8.08 3.39
CA TYR A 215 -19.26 9.49 3.32
C TYR A 215 -17.93 9.81 3.99
N LYS A 216 -17.71 9.34 5.23
CA LYS A 216 -16.48 9.61 5.99
C LYS A 216 -15.23 9.03 5.32
N ASP A 217 -15.29 7.78 4.88
CA ASP A 217 -14.14 7.10 4.30
C ASP A 217 -13.85 7.60 2.88
N SER A 218 -14.90 7.84 2.08
CA SER A 218 -14.77 8.40 0.74
C SER A 218 -14.16 9.80 0.77
N THR A 219 -14.65 10.68 1.65
CA THR A 219 -14.13 12.06 1.77
C THR A 219 -12.68 12.10 2.24
N LEU A 220 -12.28 11.21 3.17
CA LEU A 220 -10.88 11.08 3.57
C LEU A 220 -9.99 10.67 2.39
N ILE A 221 -10.42 9.70 1.59
CA ILE A 221 -9.64 9.25 0.42
C ILE A 221 -9.58 10.35 -0.64
N LEU A 222 -10.68 11.05 -0.91
CA LEU A 222 -10.71 12.18 -1.84
C LEU A 222 -9.76 13.30 -1.40
N GLN A 223 -9.69 13.59 -0.09
CA GLN A 223 -8.71 14.54 0.44
C GLN A 223 -7.28 14.09 0.14
N LEU A 224 -6.94 12.82 0.41
CA LEU A 224 -5.60 12.27 0.10
C LEU A 224 -5.28 12.31 -1.40
N MET A 225 -6.27 12.05 -2.26
CA MET A 225 -6.12 12.19 -3.70
C MET A 225 -5.81 13.64 -4.11
N ASN A 226 -6.53 14.61 -3.53
CA ASN A 226 -6.29 16.03 -3.76
C ASN A 226 -4.90 16.45 -3.27
N ASP A 227 -4.50 16.03 -2.07
CA ASP A 227 -3.16 16.33 -1.52
C ASP A 227 -2.05 15.80 -2.43
N ASN A 228 -2.18 14.55 -2.91
CA ASN A 228 -1.25 13.97 -3.86
C ASN A 228 -1.22 14.75 -5.19
N LEU A 229 -2.37 15.10 -5.75
CA LEU A 229 -2.45 15.88 -6.99
C LEU A 229 -1.76 17.23 -6.85
N MET A 230 -1.97 17.95 -5.74
CA MET A 230 -1.31 19.23 -5.48
C MET A 230 0.21 19.09 -5.43
N LEU A 231 0.71 18.08 -4.70
CA LEU A 231 2.15 17.80 -4.62
C LEU A 231 2.75 17.42 -5.98
N TRP A 232 2.09 16.53 -6.72
CA TRP A 232 2.59 16.02 -7.99
C TRP A 232 2.56 17.08 -9.10
N LEU A 233 1.52 17.91 -9.15
CA LEU A 233 1.44 18.99 -10.12
C LEU A 233 2.49 20.07 -9.86
N ALA A 234 2.77 20.39 -8.59
CA ALA A 234 3.87 21.28 -8.23
C ALA A 234 5.22 20.74 -8.70
N ASP A 235 5.52 19.46 -8.42
CA ASP A 235 6.78 18.80 -8.84
C ASP A 235 6.91 18.74 -10.38
N ILE A 236 5.81 18.54 -11.12
CA ILE A 236 5.80 18.59 -12.58
C ILE A 236 6.14 20.00 -13.08
N ILE A 237 5.53 21.05 -12.51
CA ILE A 237 5.75 22.44 -12.91
C ILE A 237 7.20 22.87 -12.66
N GLU A 238 7.76 22.53 -11.49
CA GLU A 238 9.17 22.84 -11.17
C GLU A 238 10.17 22.17 -12.12
N LYS A 239 9.81 21.00 -12.66
CA LYS A 239 10.65 20.23 -13.60
C LYS A 239 10.51 20.65 -15.06
N VAL A 240 9.57 21.53 -15.42
CA VAL A 240 9.51 22.10 -16.77
C VAL A 240 10.60 23.16 -16.88
N PRO A 241 11.66 22.95 -17.70
CA PRO A 241 12.67 23.97 -17.89
C PRO A 241 12.00 25.20 -18.50
N ASP A 242 12.27 26.35 -17.88
CA ASP A 242 11.87 27.68 -18.35
C ASP A 242 12.25 27.78 -19.84
N LYS A 243 11.28 27.61 -20.75
CA LYS A 243 11.47 27.94 -22.17
C LYS A 243 11.45 29.47 -22.26
N LYS A 244 12.52 30.09 -21.79
CA LYS A 244 12.82 31.49 -22.10
C LYS A 244 13.44 31.53 -23.48
N SER A 245 12.58 31.90 -24.43
CA SER A 245 12.89 32.57 -25.69
C SER A 245 13.85 33.74 -25.50
#